data_AF-A0A5P2UEQ7-F1
#
_entry.id   AF-A0A5P2UEQ7-F1
#
_cell.length_a   1.000
_cell.length_b   1.000
_cell.length_c   1.000
_cell.angle_alpha   90.00
_cell.angle_beta   90.00
_cell.angle_gamma   90.00
#
_symmetry.space_group_name_H-M   'P 1'
#
loop_
_entity.id
_entity.type
_entity.pdbx_description
1 polymer ?
#
loop_
_entity_poly.entity_id
_entity_poly.type
_entity_poly.pdbx_seq_one_letter_code
_entity_poly.pdbx_strand_id
1 'polypeptide(L)'
;MYSFVWSQTGKLNEQVRFESSDEWPAAPDAVKTSSTRTKAGDQVNLVKSGNAYTFQEVAKPQDLSTKGLAVLGDKSIVDYEVSAGLAMYGSPFFVVQAEPSWNWVFTPDPQYWIVATTQVQGDAISATGSSNAFKVDFSRSADVTVVYNNKNEFSQQ
;
A
#
# COMPACT_ATOMS: atom_id res chain seq x y z
N MET A 1 -2.39 -10.70 -5.79
CA MET A 1 -1.36 -9.99 -6.59
C MET A 1 -1.17 -8.63 -5.97
N TYR A 2 0.08 -8.16 -5.84
CA TYR A 2 0.38 -6.81 -5.35
C TYR A 2 0.37 -5.81 -6.51
N SER A 3 0.15 -4.55 -6.18
CA SER A 3 0.27 -3.42 -7.10
C SER A 3 0.68 -2.15 -6.36
N PHE A 4 1.37 -1.27 -7.08
CA PHE A 4 1.61 0.11 -6.68
C PHE A 4 0.37 0.93 -7.00
N VAL A 5 -0.03 1.79 -6.07
CA VAL A 5 -1.16 2.70 -6.21
C VAL A 5 -0.78 4.10 -5.78
N TRP A 6 -1.40 5.11 -6.40
CA TRP A 6 -1.34 6.49 -5.94
C TRP A 6 -2.71 7.15 -6.04
N SER A 7 -2.91 8.22 -5.26
CA SER A 7 -4.10 9.06 -5.33
C SER A 7 -3.78 10.51 -4.95
N GLN A 8 -4.45 11.47 -5.61
CA GLN A 8 -4.41 12.88 -5.24
C GLN A 8 -5.35 13.15 -4.06
N THR A 9 -4.89 12.77 -2.87
CA THR A 9 -5.68 12.82 -1.63
C THR A 9 -5.70 14.19 -0.95
N GLY A 10 -4.79 15.09 -1.31
CA GLY A 10 -4.38 16.15 -0.39
C GLY A 10 -3.61 15.57 0.81
N LYS A 11 -3.61 16.28 1.94
CA LYS A 11 -2.95 15.85 3.18
C LYS A 11 -3.59 14.56 3.71
N LEU A 12 -2.85 13.45 3.68
CA LEU A 12 -3.30 12.16 4.19
C LEU A 12 -3.65 12.22 5.68
N ASN A 13 -4.87 11.82 6.02
CA ASN A 13 -5.38 11.68 7.38
C ASN A 13 -6.61 10.75 7.39
N GLU A 14 -7.13 10.42 8.57
CA GLU A 14 -8.22 9.44 8.76
C GLU A 14 -9.59 9.87 8.20
N GLN A 15 -9.74 11.11 7.73
CA GLN A 15 -10.96 11.61 7.09
C GLN A 15 -10.88 11.55 5.57
N VAL A 16 -9.72 11.19 5.01
CA VAL A 16 -9.53 11.14 3.57
C VAL A 16 -9.89 9.76 3.05
N ARG A 17 -10.67 9.76 1.97
CA ARG A 17 -10.94 8.58 1.16
C ARG A 17 -9.82 8.40 0.15
N PHE A 18 -9.21 7.22 0.14
CA PHE A 18 -8.20 6.88 -0.85
C PHE A 18 -8.83 6.09 -1.99
N GLU A 19 -8.89 6.70 -3.18
CA GLU A 19 -9.30 6.03 -4.41
C GLU A 19 -8.14 6.04 -5.40
N SER A 20 -7.66 4.85 -5.78
CA SER A 20 -6.50 4.72 -6.67
C SER A 20 -6.76 5.43 -7.99
N SER A 21 -5.90 6.40 -8.32
CA SER A 21 -5.94 7.12 -9.58
C SER A 21 -5.22 6.38 -10.70
N ASP A 22 -4.20 5.59 -10.35
CA ASP A 22 -3.55 4.62 -11.23
C ASP A 22 -3.09 3.41 -10.41
N GLU A 23 -2.91 2.29 -11.09
CA GLU A 23 -2.46 1.03 -10.51
C GLU A 23 -1.46 0.34 -11.44
N TRP A 24 -0.25 0.08 -10.94
CA TRP A 24 0.77 -0.68 -11.67
C TRP A 24 1.05 -1.99 -10.95
N PRO A 25 1.16 -3.13 -11.66
CA PRO A 25 1.49 -4.41 -11.03
C PRO A 25 2.76 -4.31 -10.17
N ALA A 26 2.84 -5.06 -9.07
CA ALA A 26 4.03 -5.09 -8.23
C ALA A 26 4.41 -6.54 -7.94
N ALA A 27 5.69 -6.85 -8.13
CA ALA A 27 6.20 -8.21 -8.01
C ALA A 27 7.40 -8.23 -7.05
N PRO A 28 7.20 -8.55 -5.76
CA PRO A 28 8.27 -8.54 -4.76
C PRO A 28 9.33 -9.61 -5.03
N ASP A 29 8.96 -10.67 -5.75
CA ASP A 29 9.84 -11.80 -6.11
C ASP A 29 10.27 -11.78 -7.59
N ALA A 30 9.95 -10.71 -8.35
CA ALA A 30 10.40 -10.64 -9.74
C ALA A 30 11.92 -10.63 -9.78
N VAL A 31 12.50 -11.68 -10.38
CA VAL A 31 13.93 -11.78 -10.62
C VAL A 31 14.39 -10.54 -11.39
N LYS A 32 15.48 -9.90 -10.93
CA LYS A 32 16.17 -8.76 -11.58
C LYS A 32 16.75 -9.10 -12.96
N THR A 33 16.12 -9.95 -13.76
CA THR A 33 16.53 -10.22 -15.15
C THR A 33 15.93 -9.16 -16.04
N SER A 34 16.71 -8.09 -16.23
CA SER A 34 16.67 -7.21 -17.40
C SER A 34 16.18 -7.95 -18.65
N SER A 35 15.03 -7.53 -19.20
CA SER A 35 14.75 -7.38 -20.65
C SER A 35 13.27 -7.52 -21.06
N THR A 36 12.36 -7.92 -20.17
CA THR A 36 10.92 -7.94 -20.48
C THR A 36 10.16 -6.93 -19.62
N ARG A 37 10.15 -5.69 -20.13
CA ARG A 37 9.30 -4.59 -19.65
C ARG A 37 7.83 -4.92 -19.87
N THR A 38 7.18 -5.39 -18.83
CA THR A 38 5.74 -5.15 -18.65
C THR A 38 5.50 -4.79 -17.20
N LYS A 39 5.62 -3.47 -16.95
CA LYS A 39 4.91 -2.68 -15.94
C LYS A 39 5.11 -3.14 -14.49
N ALA A 40 6.14 -2.51 -13.89
CA ALA A 40 6.54 -2.51 -12.49
C ALA A 40 6.94 -3.88 -11.91
N GLY A 41 8.26 -4.03 -11.72
CA GLY A 41 8.84 -5.12 -10.94
C GLY A 41 8.73 -4.81 -9.44
N ASP A 42 9.87 -4.58 -8.81
CA ASP A 42 9.98 -4.21 -7.40
C ASP A 42 9.98 -2.69 -7.17
N GLN A 43 10.10 -1.86 -8.21
CA GLN A 43 10.25 -0.40 -8.06
C GLN A 43 9.49 0.40 -9.13
N VAL A 44 8.95 1.55 -8.73
CA VAL A 44 8.35 2.58 -9.61
C VAL A 44 8.83 3.98 -9.23
N ASN A 45 8.91 4.87 -10.23
CA ASN A 45 9.05 6.31 -10.00
C ASN A 45 7.66 6.93 -9.93
N LEU A 46 7.37 7.70 -8.88
CA LEU A 46 6.20 8.57 -8.81
C LEU A 46 6.63 9.99 -9.20
N VAL A 47 6.02 10.52 -10.25
CA VAL A 47 6.37 11.84 -10.78
C VAL A 47 5.12 12.68 -11.02
N LYS A 48 5.28 14.01 -10.97
CA LYS A 48 4.26 14.95 -11.45
C LYS A 48 4.55 15.29 -12.91
N SER A 49 3.63 14.94 -13.80
CA SER A 49 3.67 15.26 -15.22
C SER A 49 2.58 16.29 -15.53
N GLY A 50 2.98 17.56 -15.65
CA GLY A 50 2.04 18.67 -15.74
C GLY A 50 1.23 18.84 -14.44
N ASN A 51 -0.09 18.70 -14.52
CA ASN A 51 -0.99 18.85 -13.37
C ASN A 51 -1.43 17.51 -12.75
N ALA A 52 -0.92 16.37 -13.25
CA ALA A 52 -1.28 15.04 -12.77
C ALA A 52 -0.03 14.28 -12.30
N TYR A 53 -0.26 13.29 -11.43
CA TYR A 53 0.76 12.34 -11.05
C TYR A 53 0.69 11.11 -11.95
N THR A 54 1.80 10.40 -12.08
CA THR A 54 1.87 9.13 -12.81
C THR A 54 3.01 8.29 -12.28
N PHE A 55 2.89 6.97 -12.43
CA PHE A 55 4.04 6.09 -12.32
C PHE A 55 4.86 6.09 -13.61
N GLN A 56 6.16 5.83 -13.45
CA GLN A 56 7.11 5.62 -14.53
C GLN A 56 8.04 4.46 -14.19
N GLU A 57 8.58 3.83 -15.24
CA GLU A 57 9.64 2.83 -15.08
C GLU A 57 10.89 3.44 -14.44
N VAL A 58 11.54 2.68 -13.56
CA VAL A 58 12.82 3.09 -12.97
C VAL A 58 13.95 2.76 -13.95
N ALA A 59 14.52 3.80 -14.56
CA ALA A 59 15.59 3.64 -15.55
C ALA A 59 16.86 2.98 -14.98
N LYS A 60 17.14 3.24 -13.69
CA LYS A 60 18.25 2.65 -12.94
C LYS A 60 17.71 2.19 -11.59
N PRO A 61 17.28 0.92 -11.45
CA PRO A 61 16.78 0.40 -10.18
C PRO A 61 17.79 0.64 -9.07
N GLN A 62 17.32 1.14 -7.92
CA GLN A 62 18.17 1.33 -6.76
C GLN A 62 18.43 -0.02 -6.11
N ASP A 63 19.62 -0.20 -5.53
CA ASP A 63 19.86 -1.36 -4.70
C ASP A 63 19.25 -1.13 -3.32
N LEU A 64 17.99 -1.51 -3.20
CA LEU A 64 17.29 -1.52 -1.93
C LEU A 64 17.77 -2.77 -1.20
N SER A 65 18.54 -2.61 -0.14
CA SER A 65 19.18 -3.69 0.62
C SER A 65 18.21 -4.73 1.19
N THR A 66 16.91 -4.47 1.10
CA THR A 66 15.80 -5.32 1.55
C THR A 66 14.94 -5.76 0.36
N LYS A 67 14.52 -7.03 0.36
CA LYS A 67 13.49 -7.54 -0.56
C LYS A 67 12.18 -6.78 -0.32
N GLY A 68 11.95 -5.72 -1.10
CA GLY A 68 10.84 -4.80 -0.86
C GLY A 68 10.35 -4.17 -2.15
N LEU A 69 9.12 -3.69 -2.10
CA LEU A 69 8.48 -2.91 -3.15
C LEU A 69 8.74 -1.44 -2.87
N ALA A 70 9.19 -0.66 -3.85
CA ALA A 70 9.49 0.74 -3.64
C ALA A 70 8.80 1.71 -4.59
N VAL A 71 8.35 2.81 -3.99
CA VAL A 71 7.94 4.02 -4.69
C VAL A 71 9.03 5.05 -4.51
N LEU A 72 9.65 5.47 -5.61
CA LEU A 72 10.71 6.48 -5.64
C LEU A 72 10.07 7.83 -5.97
N GLY A 73 10.12 8.77 -5.04
CA GLY A 73 9.54 10.10 -5.22
C GLY A 73 10.46 11.00 -6.03
N ASP A 74 9.97 11.53 -7.14
CA ASP A 74 10.69 12.56 -7.88
C ASP A 74 10.59 13.93 -7.18
N LYS A 75 11.53 14.82 -7.49
CA LYS A 75 11.54 16.21 -7.01
C LYS A 75 10.32 17.03 -7.44
N SER A 76 9.58 16.58 -8.46
CA SER A 76 8.36 17.24 -8.96
C SER A 76 7.13 17.03 -8.07
N ILE A 77 7.22 16.13 -7.08
CA ILE A 77 6.16 15.95 -6.09
C ILE A 77 5.99 17.25 -5.30
N VAL A 78 4.73 17.63 -5.06
CA VAL A 78 4.37 18.76 -4.21
C VAL A 78 3.88 18.22 -2.87
N ASP A 79 4.35 18.83 -1.79
CA ASP A 79 3.98 18.47 -0.43
C ASP A 79 2.45 18.42 -0.25
N TYR A 80 1.98 17.36 0.40
CA TYR A 80 0.57 17.16 0.74
C TYR A 80 -0.41 17.12 -0.44
N GLU A 81 0.04 16.85 -1.68
CA GLU A 81 -0.89 16.68 -2.82
C GLU A 81 -1.23 15.23 -3.13
N VAL A 82 -0.26 14.33 -2.98
CA VAL A 82 -0.36 12.93 -3.43
C VAL A 82 0.04 11.95 -2.33
N SER A 83 -0.69 10.85 -2.26
CA SER A 83 -0.32 9.70 -1.45
C SER A 83 -0.07 8.50 -2.35
N ALA A 84 0.84 7.63 -1.94
CA ALA A 84 1.17 6.42 -2.69
C ALA A 84 1.40 5.24 -1.76
N GLY A 85 1.31 4.04 -2.31
CA GLY A 85 1.54 2.83 -1.54
C GLY A 85 1.20 1.57 -2.32
N LEU A 86 0.64 0.60 -1.61
CA LEU A 86 0.38 -0.73 -2.11
C LEU A 86 -1.10 -1.09 -2.06
N ALA A 87 -1.51 -1.83 -3.07
CA ALA A 87 -2.78 -2.54 -3.13
C ALA A 87 -2.55 -4.05 -3.26
N MET A 88 -3.56 -4.79 -2.84
CA MET A 88 -3.63 -6.24 -2.98
C MET A 88 -4.97 -6.56 -3.63
N TYR A 89 -4.93 -7.22 -4.79
CA TYR A 89 -6.14 -7.51 -5.59
C TYR A 89 -7.00 -6.26 -5.88
N GLY A 90 -6.36 -5.15 -6.26
CA GLY A 90 -7.04 -3.89 -6.60
C GLY A 90 -7.55 -3.08 -5.40
N SER A 91 -7.38 -3.59 -4.17
CA SER A 91 -7.76 -2.87 -2.94
C SER A 91 -6.53 -2.28 -2.26
N PRO A 92 -6.42 -0.94 -2.14
CA PRO A 92 -5.37 -0.29 -1.37
C PRO A 92 -5.41 -0.76 0.09
N PHE A 93 -4.25 -1.13 0.63
CA PHE A 93 -4.15 -1.61 2.02
C PHE A 93 -3.15 -0.82 2.86
N PHE A 94 -2.18 -0.16 2.22
CA PHE A 94 -1.20 0.67 2.93
C PHE A 94 -0.76 1.82 2.03
N VAL A 95 -0.89 3.04 2.52
CA VAL A 95 -0.55 4.26 1.78
C VAL A 95 0.16 5.23 2.71
N VAL A 96 1.08 6.00 2.14
CA VAL A 96 1.85 7.03 2.83
C VAL A 96 1.74 8.34 2.07
N GLN A 97 1.88 9.44 2.81
CA GLN A 97 2.00 10.76 2.20
C GLN A 97 3.29 10.78 1.35
N ALA A 98 3.17 11.12 0.07
CA ALA A 98 4.35 11.30 -0.77
C ALA A 98 4.97 12.68 -0.55
N GLU A 99 6.30 12.73 -0.58
CA GLU A 99 7.17 13.88 -0.36
C GLU A 99 8.23 13.98 -1.47
N PRO A 100 8.66 15.19 -1.86
CA PRO A 100 9.66 15.37 -2.90
C PRO A 100 11.00 14.71 -2.57
N SER A 101 11.56 13.99 -3.55
CA SER A 101 12.86 13.33 -3.45
C SER A 101 12.99 12.28 -2.32
N TRP A 102 11.87 11.78 -1.80
CA TRP A 102 11.85 10.73 -0.80
C TRP A 102 11.49 9.37 -1.41
N ASN A 103 12.05 8.30 -0.86
CA ASN A 103 11.76 6.93 -1.29
C ASN A 103 11.06 6.16 -0.18
N TRP A 104 10.00 5.44 -0.53
CA TRP A 104 9.28 4.56 0.40
C TRP A 104 9.50 3.12 -0.02
N VAL A 105 10.02 2.32 0.91
CA VAL A 105 10.24 0.89 0.72
C VAL A 105 9.27 0.14 1.61
N PHE A 106 8.43 -0.67 1.00
CA PHE A 106 7.47 -1.53 1.64
C PHE A 106 8.02 -2.95 1.64
N THR A 107 8.01 -3.62 2.78
CA THR A 107 8.37 -5.03 2.91
C THR A 107 7.12 -5.80 3.31
N PRO A 108 6.32 -6.29 2.34
CA PRO A 108 5.07 -6.98 2.65
C PRO A 108 5.31 -8.20 3.53
N ASP A 109 4.82 -8.13 4.76
CA ASP A 109 4.68 -9.26 5.69
C ASP A 109 3.20 -9.32 6.08
N PRO A 110 2.34 -9.99 5.27
CA PRO A 110 0.90 -9.89 5.42
C PRO A 110 0.46 -10.51 6.75
N GLN A 111 -0.04 -9.67 7.64
CA GLN A 111 -0.71 -10.06 8.88
C GLN A 111 -2.16 -9.60 8.82
N TYR A 112 -3.08 -10.50 9.13
CA TYR A 112 -4.50 -10.23 9.04
C TYR A 112 -5.05 -9.88 10.41
N TRP A 113 -5.83 -8.80 10.46
CA TRP A 113 -6.43 -8.29 11.66
C TRP A 113 -7.90 -7.95 11.39
N ILE A 114 -8.75 -8.13 12.39
CA ILE A 114 -10.15 -7.74 12.36
C ILE A 114 -10.36 -6.64 13.40
N VAL A 115 -11.05 -5.57 12.99
CA VAL A 115 -11.39 -4.44 13.84
C VAL A 115 -12.87 -4.13 13.61
N ALA A 116 -13.62 -3.89 14.69
CA ALA A 116 -14.95 -3.28 14.60
C ALA A 116 -14.79 -1.75 14.48
N THR A 117 -15.32 -1.17 13.41
CA THR A 117 -15.18 0.27 13.10
C THR A 117 -16.46 0.84 12.50
N THR A 118 -16.63 2.16 12.60
CA THR A 118 -17.67 2.91 11.88
C THR A 118 -17.20 3.41 10.51
N GLN A 119 -15.91 3.25 10.20
CA GLN A 119 -15.33 3.62 8.90
C GLN A 119 -15.86 2.71 7.80
N VAL A 120 -16.02 3.25 6.60
CA VAL A 120 -16.45 2.49 5.42
C VAL A 120 -15.26 2.14 4.53
N GLN A 121 -15.45 1.19 3.63
CA GLN A 121 -14.41 0.79 2.69
C GLN A 121 -13.91 2.00 1.87
N GLY A 122 -12.58 2.16 1.83
CA GLY A 122 -11.89 3.26 1.15
C GLY A 122 -11.45 4.40 2.08
N ASP A 123 -11.98 4.47 3.31
CA ASP A 123 -11.52 5.44 4.29
C ASP A 123 -10.13 5.08 4.81
N ALA A 124 -9.24 6.07 4.88
CA ALA A 124 -7.95 5.88 5.52
C ALA A 124 -8.13 5.67 7.03
N ILE A 125 -7.39 4.71 7.58
CA ILE A 125 -7.36 4.43 9.01
C ILE A 125 -5.91 4.53 9.47
N SER A 126 -5.63 5.19 10.59
CA SER A 126 -4.27 5.19 11.14
C SER A 126 -3.93 3.81 11.68
N ALA A 127 -2.73 3.33 11.35
CA ALA A 127 -2.20 2.09 11.89
C ALA A 127 -2.04 2.11 13.43
N THR A 128 -1.99 3.29 14.06
CA THR A 128 -1.76 3.46 15.51
C THR A 128 -3.04 3.52 16.35
N GLY A 129 -4.23 3.59 15.74
CA GLY A 129 -5.49 3.90 16.43
C GLY A 129 -6.36 2.71 16.86
N SER A 130 -6.02 1.48 16.47
CA SER A 130 -6.91 0.32 16.63
C SER A 130 -6.66 -0.43 17.95
N SER A 131 -7.12 0.11 19.08
CA SER A 131 -6.94 -0.50 20.41
C SER A 131 -7.63 -1.87 20.59
N ASN A 132 -8.50 -2.27 19.67
CA ASN A 132 -9.27 -3.53 19.72
C ASN A 132 -9.06 -4.43 18.48
N ALA A 133 -7.90 -4.35 17.83
CA ALA A 133 -7.59 -5.22 16.69
C ALA A 133 -7.37 -6.68 17.15
N PHE A 134 -8.10 -7.62 16.55
CA PHE A 134 -7.92 -9.05 16.74
C PHE A 134 -7.06 -9.64 15.63
N LYS A 135 -5.92 -10.25 15.97
CA LYS A 135 -5.06 -10.92 14.99
C LYS A 135 -5.67 -12.26 14.58
N VAL A 136 -5.83 -12.48 13.28
CA VAL A 136 -6.28 -13.75 12.72
C VAL A 136 -5.07 -14.62 12.43
N ASP A 137 -5.07 -15.85 12.94
CA ASP A 137 -4.00 -16.82 12.74
C ASP A 137 -4.34 -17.79 11.60
N PHE A 138 -3.64 -17.63 10.47
CA PHE A 138 -3.75 -18.51 9.31
C PHE A 138 -2.69 -19.62 9.27
N SER A 139 -1.94 -19.85 10.36
CA SER A 139 -0.85 -20.84 10.40
C SER A 139 -1.30 -22.29 10.15
N ARG A 140 -2.59 -22.58 10.37
CA ARG A 140 -3.14 -23.95 10.30
C ARG A 140 -4.09 -24.19 9.12
N SER A 141 -4.69 -23.14 8.57
CA SER A 141 -5.72 -23.23 7.53
C SER A 141 -5.80 -21.92 6.75
N ALA A 142 -6.13 -22.03 5.46
CA ALA A 142 -6.49 -20.87 4.62
C ALA A 142 -7.92 -20.37 4.92
N ASP A 143 -8.77 -21.25 5.45
CA ASP A 143 -10.14 -20.94 5.88
C ASP A 143 -10.20 -20.85 7.40
N VAL A 144 -10.59 -19.69 7.92
CA VAL A 144 -10.64 -19.40 9.36
C VAL A 144 -12.00 -18.83 9.71
N THR A 145 -12.62 -19.35 10.78
CA THR A 145 -13.86 -18.80 11.32
C THR A 145 -13.55 -17.92 12.53
N VAL A 146 -13.97 -16.65 12.47
CA VAL A 146 -13.90 -15.72 13.59
C VAL A 146 -15.30 -15.37 14.03
N VAL A 147 -15.55 -15.43 15.34
CA VAL A 147 -16.83 -15.11 15.97
C VAL A 147 -16.71 -13.80 16.73
N TYR A 148 -17.66 -12.90 16.53
CA TYR A 148 -17.84 -11.70 17.34
C TYR A 148 -18.97 -11.93 18.35
N ASN A 149 -18.65 -11.90 19.64
CA ASN A 149 -19.60 -12.27 20.69
C ASN A 149 -20.38 -11.06 21.25
N ASN A 150 -21.35 -11.35 22.12
CA ASN A 150 -22.16 -10.32 22.80
C ASN A 150 -21.40 -9.50 23.86
N LYS A 151 -20.13 -9.83 24.12
CA LYS A 151 -19.21 -9.06 24.98
C LYS A 151 -18.33 -8.12 24.16
N ASN A 152 -18.58 -7.99 22.86
CA ASN A 152 -17.79 -7.18 21.93
C ASN A 152 -16.35 -7.69 21.74
N GLU A 153 -16.14 -9.01 21.85
CA GLU A 153 -14.83 -9.65 21.68
C GLU A 153 -14.82 -10.56 20.45
N PHE A 154 -13.67 -10.59 19.77
CA PHE A 154 -13.40 -11.54 18.70
C PHE A 154 -12.74 -12.81 19.25
N SER A 155 -13.12 -13.97 18.74
CA SER A 155 -12.43 -15.24 18.97
C SER A 155 -12.36 -16.07 17.70
N GLN A 156 -11.24 -16.78 17.52
CA GLN A 156 -11.03 -17.70 16.41
C GLN A 156 -11.32 -19.13 16.85
N GLN A 157 -12.01 -19.91 16.00
CA GLN A 157 -12.29 -21.33 16.21
C GLN A 157 -11.25 -22.24 15.54
#